data_AF-A0AAU9CY62-F1
#
_entry.id   AF-A0AAU9CY62-F1
#
_cell.length_a   1.000
_cell.length_b   1.000
_cell.length_c   1.000
_cell.angle_alpha   90.00
_cell.angle_beta   90.00
_cell.angle_gamma   90.00
#
_symmetry.space_group_name_H-M   'P 1'
#
loop_
_entity.id
_entity.type
_entity.pdbx_description
1 polymer ?
#
loop_
_entity_poly.entity_id
_entity_poly.type
_entity_poly.pdbx_seq_one_letter_code
_entity_poly.pdbx_strand_id
1 'polypeptide(L)'
;MRVSPISLLILLAIVAGGVLAPRTAPASDRAYRLDKEALEKKSKSLDYTEDYYEFEPVKRKKKGTGGFSLAGMIPALKILAYAIVIGFLLWVAYYVARRYSGFSNPNVRNADLSFSEDLEKDIRDLDLDGMLKAALSAKDYKAAVRVLFLLSLRSLSKGEFLEVSREKTNYQYVRELRERPEMRETFRRITFEFERFWYADLMAGEEDFDRVSGYHEELKKQIPDVEHA
;
A
#
# COMPACT_ATOMS: atom_id res chain seq x y z
N MET A 1 17.46 13.23 -5.65
CA MET A 1 17.30 12.30 -4.51
C MET A 1 15.81 11.98 -4.37
N ARG A 2 15.40 10.78 -4.76
CA ARG A 2 14.01 10.31 -4.67
C ARG A 2 13.85 9.58 -3.34
N VAL A 3 13.14 10.19 -2.40
CA VAL A 3 12.71 9.53 -1.15
C VAL A 3 11.43 8.75 -1.44
N SER A 4 11.43 7.44 -1.14
CA SER A 4 10.28 6.57 -1.35
C SER A 4 9.23 6.78 -0.25
N PRO A 5 7.94 6.62 -0.54
CA PRO A 5 6.85 6.86 0.43
C PRO A 5 6.83 5.88 1.60
N ILE A 6 7.63 4.80 1.55
CA ILE A 6 7.75 3.79 2.62
C ILE A 6 8.66 4.31 3.76
N SER A 7 9.62 5.21 3.47
CA SER A 7 10.54 5.74 4.47
C SER A 7 9.89 6.70 5.47
N LEU A 8 8.70 7.25 5.18
CA LEU A 8 8.01 8.16 6.10
C LEU A 8 7.16 7.40 7.16
N LEU A 9 6.73 6.17 6.87
CA LEU A 9 5.93 5.36 7.79
C LEU A 9 6.77 4.68 8.88
N ILE A 10 8.06 4.42 8.62
CA ILE A 10 8.97 3.83 9.61
C ILE A 10 9.42 4.87 10.65
N LEU A 11 9.44 6.15 10.30
CA LEU A 11 9.83 7.22 11.24
C LEU A 11 8.72 7.56 12.25
N LEU A 12 7.46 7.22 11.98
CA LEU A 12 6.34 7.48 12.89
C LEU A 12 6.17 6.39 13.96
N ALA A 13 6.73 5.20 13.77
CA ALA A 13 6.64 4.08 14.72
C ALA A 13 7.65 4.16 15.87
N ILE A 14 8.68 4.99 15.77
CA ILE A 14 9.76 5.08 16.78
C ILE A 14 9.38 6.03 17.95
N VAL A 15 8.34 6.85 17.81
CA VAL A 15 7.89 7.76 18.89
C VAL A 15 6.93 7.07 19.90
N ALA A 16 6.44 5.87 19.60
CA ALA A 16 5.47 5.16 20.47
C ALA A 16 6.02 3.89 21.16
N GLY A 17 7.28 3.52 20.95
CA GLY A 17 7.84 2.23 21.38
C GLY A 17 9.20 2.32 22.04
N GLY A 18 9.23 2.64 23.33
CA GLY A 18 10.41 2.49 24.19
C GLY A 18 10.12 3.17 25.53
N VAL A 19 10.06 2.50 26.67
CA VAL A 19 10.97 1.48 27.18
C VAL A 19 10.23 0.69 28.26
N LEU A 20 10.09 -0.62 28.11
CA LEU A 20 9.74 -1.52 29.20
C LEU A 20 10.90 -2.50 29.40
N ALA A 21 11.78 -2.18 30.35
CA ALA A 21 12.67 -3.15 30.96
C ALA A 21 12.21 -3.33 32.41
N PRO A 22 12.06 -4.56 32.93
CA PRO A 22 11.69 -4.75 34.32
C PRO A 22 12.88 -4.37 35.20
N ARG A 23 12.80 -3.22 35.88
CA ARG A 23 13.71 -2.88 36.97
C ARG A 23 13.28 -3.64 38.22
N THR A 24 13.97 -4.74 38.53
CA THR A 24 13.97 -5.28 39.89
C THR A 24 14.76 -4.32 40.78
N ALA A 25 14.04 -3.57 41.63
CA ALA A 25 14.68 -2.75 42.66
C ALA A 25 15.15 -3.66 43.80
N PRO A 26 16.38 -3.51 44.32
CA PRO A 26 16.77 -4.21 45.55
C PRO A 26 16.03 -3.58 46.74
N ALA A 27 15.44 -4.41 47.59
CA ALA A 27 14.85 -3.99 48.84
C ALA A 27 15.93 -3.39 49.76
N SER A 28 15.96 -2.07 49.90
CA SER A 28 16.81 -1.37 50.88
C SER A 28 15.96 -0.87 52.04
N ASP A 29 16.11 -1.55 53.17
CA ASP A 29 15.30 -1.51 54.40
C ASP A 29 15.54 -0.27 55.29
N ARG A 30 15.66 0.94 54.73
CA ARG A 30 16.21 2.09 55.48
C ARG A 30 15.63 3.50 55.29
N ALA A 31 14.45 3.68 54.70
CA ALA A 31 14.02 5.04 54.30
C ALA A 31 12.80 5.66 55.02
N TYR A 32 12.08 4.99 55.93
CA TYR A 32 10.93 5.63 56.62
C TYR A 32 10.75 5.16 58.07
N ARG A 33 11.60 5.62 58.99
CA ARG A 33 11.21 5.71 60.40
C ARG A 33 10.76 7.14 60.65
N LEU A 34 9.45 7.35 60.69
CA LEU A 34 8.85 8.63 61.04
C LEU A 34 9.14 8.89 62.53
N ASP A 35 10.09 9.77 62.82
CA ASP A 35 10.42 10.18 64.19
C ASP A 35 9.32 11.09 64.73
N LYS A 36 8.36 10.46 65.42
CA LYS A 36 7.17 11.14 65.94
C LYS A 36 7.50 12.13 67.05
N GLU A 37 8.59 11.93 67.78
CA GLU A 37 9.02 12.83 68.85
C GLU A 37 9.57 14.14 68.26
N ALA A 38 10.34 14.05 67.18
CA ALA A 38 10.82 15.22 66.44
C ALA A 38 9.66 16.04 65.83
N LEU A 39 8.59 15.37 65.41
CA LEU A 39 7.38 15.97 64.84
C LEU A 39 6.52 16.69 65.89
N GLU A 40 6.32 16.07 67.07
CA GLU A 40 5.56 16.69 68.17
C GLU A 40 6.29 17.90 68.77
N LYS A 41 7.62 17.84 68.89
CA LYS A 41 8.41 18.97 69.36
C LYS A 41 8.25 20.20 68.46
N LYS A 42 8.13 19.96 67.15
CA LYS A 42 8.03 21.01 66.14
C LYS A 42 6.60 21.57 66.03
N SER A 43 5.57 20.76 66.27
CA SER A 43 4.18 21.23 66.25
C SER A 43 3.85 22.12 67.45
N LYS A 44 4.38 21.81 68.65
CA LYS A 44 4.15 22.59 69.87
C LYS A 44 4.81 23.98 69.88
N SER A 45 5.77 24.24 69.00
CA SER A 45 6.44 25.55 68.89
C SER A 45 5.82 26.48 67.85
N LEU A 46 4.73 26.07 67.19
CA LEU A 46 4.06 26.88 66.17
C LEU A 46 2.80 27.46 66.77
N ASP A 47 2.86 28.75 67.14
CA ASP A 47 1.70 29.54 67.49
C ASP A 47 1.01 29.98 66.19
N TYR A 48 -0.19 29.44 65.95
CA TYR A 48 -0.99 29.68 64.75
C TYR A 48 -2.10 30.72 65.00
N THR A 49 -1.93 31.57 66.00
CA THR A 49 -2.84 32.69 66.24
C THR A 49 -2.54 33.79 65.19
N GLU A 50 -3.49 34.02 64.29
CA GLU A 50 -3.35 34.86 63.09
C GLU A 50 -3.16 36.35 63.41
N ASP A 51 -1.98 36.90 63.12
CA ASP A 51 -1.83 38.33 62.85
C ASP A 51 -2.20 38.59 61.38
N TYR A 52 -3.46 38.96 61.15
CA TYR A 52 -3.90 39.44 59.83
C TYR A 52 -3.20 40.77 59.52
N TYR A 53 -2.21 40.73 58.63
CA TYR A 53 -1.71 41.92 57.94
C TYR A 53 -2.72 42.35 56.88
N GLU A 54 -3.38 43.48 57.10
CA GLU A 54 -4.27 44.08 56.10
C GLU A 54 -3.44 44.79 55.03
N PHE A 55 -3.40 44.19 53.83
CA PHE A 55 -2.66 44.75 52.70
C PHE A 55 -3.41 45.95 52.10
N GLU A 56 -2.86 47.16 52.25
CA GLU A 56 -3.27 48.29 51.42
C GLU A 56 -2.95 47.98 49.93
N PRO A 57 -3.93 48.06 49.02
CA PRO A 57 -3.70 47.70 47.62
C PRO A 57 -2.80 48.73 46.94
N VAL A 58 -1.58 48.33 46.58
CA VAL A 58 -0.65 49.14 45.79
C VAL A 58 -1.22 49.37 44.38
N LYS A 59 -1.66 50.60 44.07
CA LYS A 59 -2.15 50.98 42.74
C LYS A 59 -1.02 50.94 41.71
N ARG A 60 -0.92 49.83 40.96
CA ARG A 60 0.01 49.70 39.83
C ARG A 60 -0.46 50.56 38.65
N LYS A 61 0.41 51.46 38.15
CA LYS A 61 0.18 52.16 36.87
C LYS A 61 0.20 51.15 35.72
N LYS A 62 -0.87 51.10 34.92
CA LYS A 62 -0.93 50.31 33.68
C LYS A 62 0.07 50.87 32.66
N LYS A 63 1.12 50.10 32.33
CA LYS A 63 1.88 50.30 31.09
C LYS A 63 0.99 49.85 29.93
N GLY A 64 0.72 50.74 28.98
CA GLY A 64 0.03 50.41 27.74
C GLY A 64 0.92 49.51 26.89
N THR A 65 0.61 48.21 26.87
CA THR A 65 1.02 47.33 25.79
C THR A 65 -0.03 47.50 24.68
N GLY A 66 0.38 48.07 23.55
CA GLY A 66 -0.40 48.02 22.32
C GLY A 66 -0.63 46.55 21.96
N GLY A 67 -1.83 46.06 22.28
CA GLY A 67 -2.20 44.66 22.05
C GLY A 67 -2.45 44.43 20.57
N PHE A 68 -1.50 43.78 19.90
CA PHE A 68 -1.81 43.08 18.65
C PHE A 68 -2.78 41.95 18.98
N SER A 69 -4.05 42.09 18.61
CA SER A 69 -5.09 41.13 18.97
C SER A 69 -5.00 39.88 18.07
N LEU A 70 -4.39 38.81 18.59
CA LEU A 70 -4.38 37.47 17.97
C LEU A 70 -5.77 36.79 17.97
N ALA A 71 -6.74 37.32 18.72
CA ALA A 71 -8.07 36.71 18.86
C ALA A 71 -8.85 36.67 17.54
N GLY A 72 -8.64 37.63 16.65
CA GLY A 72 -9.26 37.67 15.31
C GLY A 72 -8.58 36.80 14.25
N MET A 73 -7.32 36.37 14.49
CA MET A 73 -6.57 35.51 13.55
C MET A 73 -6.79 34.01 13.79
N ILE A 74 -7.17 33.60 15.00
CA ILE A 74 -7.43 32.20 15.35
C ILE A 74 -8.53 31.55 14.47
N PRO A 75 -9.68 32.19 14.18
CA PRO A 75 -10.67 31.59 13.28
C PRO A 75 -10.16 31.50 11.83
N ALA A 76 -9.46 32.53 11.34
CA ALA A 76 -8.92 32.56 9.98
C ALA A 76 -7.82 31.49 9.77
N LEU A 77 -6.94 31.29 10.75
CA LEU A 77 -5.91 30.26 10.73
C LEU A 77 -6.51 28.85 10.77
N LYS A 78 -7.61 28.64 11.52
CA LYS A 78 -8.33 27.36 11.53
C LYS A 78 -8.97 27.06 10.17
N ILE A 79 -9.61 28.04 9.54
CA ILE A 79 -10.21 27.89 8.20
C ILE A 79 -9.11 27.54 7.18
N LEU A 80 -7.97 28.23 7.25
CA LEU A 80 -6.82 27.96 6.38
C LEU A 80 -6.26 26.55 6.59
N ALA A 81 -6.15 26.09 7.84
CA ALA A 81 -5.71 24.72 8.15
C ALA A 81 -6.67 23.66 7.59
N TYR A 82 -7.99 23.84 7.73
CA TYR A 82 -8.97 22.93 7.13
C TYR A 82 -8.89 22.94 5.60
N ALA A 83 -8.73 24.11 4.98
CA ALA A 83 -8.57 24.22 3.53
C ALA A 83 -7.34 23.47 3.00
N ILE A 84 -6.22 23.53 3.72
CA ILE A 84 -4.99 22.78 3.37
C ILE A 84 -5.21 21.28 3.50
N VAL A 85 -5.83 20.81 4.58
CA VAL A 85 -6.12 19.37 4.78
C VAL A 85 -7.08 18.86 3.71
N ILE A 86 -8.16 19.59 3.43
CA ILE A 86 -9.13 19.24 2.39
C ILE A 86 -8.45 19.25 1.02
N GLY A 87 -7.64 20.28 0.71
CA GLY A 87 -6.88 20.35 -0.52
C GLY A 87 -5.91 19.19 -0.69
N PHE A 88 -5.21 18.79 0.37
CA PHE A 88 -4.34 17.62 0.38
C PHE A 88 -5.13 16.32 0.18
N LEU A 89 -6.26 16.15 0.87
CA LEU A 89 -7.14 14.99 0.68
C LEU A 89 -7.70 14.93 -0.74
N LEU A 90 -8.10 16.06 -1.33
CA LEU A 90 -8.56 16.14 -2.70
C LEU A 90 -7.42 15.88 -3.69
N TRP A 91 -6.20 16.34 -3.42
CA TRP A 91 -5.02 16.07 -4.24
C TRP A 91 -4.62 14.60 -4.18
N VAL A 92 -4.64 13.99 -3.00
CA VAL A 92 -4.44 12.54 -2.81
C VAL A 92 -5.56 11.77 -3.50
N ALA A 93 -6.82 12.16 -3.30
CA ALA A 93 -7.97 11.54 -3.97
C ALA A 93 -7.89 11.70 -5.49
N TYR A 94 -7.42 12.83 -6.01
CA TYR A 94 -7.18 13.05 -7.44
C TYR A 94 -6.00 12.23 -7.96
N TYR A 95 -4.90 12.14 -7.22
CA TYR A 95 -3.73 11.34 -7.59
C TYR A 95 -4.06 9.84 -7.59
N VAL A 96 -4.78 9.39 -6.57
CA VAL A 96 -5.36 8.05 -6.45
C VAL A 96 -6.37 7.85 -7.58
N ALA A 97 -7.37 8.70 -7.75
CA ALA A 97 -8.32 8.59 -8.85
C ALA A 97 -7.62 8.58 -10.22
N ARG A 98 -6.54 9.32 -10.44
CA ARG A 98 -5.78 9.24 -11.70
C ARG A 98 -4.99 7.93 -11.87
N ARG A 99 -4.58 7.30 -10.77
CA ARG A 99 -3.96 5.95 -10.73
C ARG A 99 -5.00 4.82 -10.80
N TYR A 100 -6.24 5.06 -10.35
CA TYR A 100 -7.32 4.08 -10.17
C TYR A 100 -8.57 4.32 -11.07
N SER A 101 -8.60 5.36 -11.90
CA SER A 101 -9.73 5.70 -12.82
C SER A 101 -9.84 4.77 -14.02
N GLY A 102 -9.06 3.68 -14.06
CA GLY A 102 -9.26 2.58 -15.00
C GLY A 102 -10.46 1.69 -14.67
N PHE A 103 -11.07 1.80 -13.49
CA PHE A 103 -12.08 0.83 -13.02
C PHE A 103 -13.43 1.45 -12.70
N SER A 104 -14.19 1.76 -13.76
CA SER A 104 -15.65 1.65 -13.81
C SER A 104 -16.10 1.71 -15.27
N ASN A 105 -15.54 0.84 -16.11
CA ASN A 105 -16.09 0.63 -17.44
C ASN A 105 -17.10 -0.54 -17.33
N PRO A 106 -18.41 -0.34 -17.56
CA PRO A 106 -19.37 -1.44 -17.62
C PRO A 106 -18.99 -2.51 -18.66
N ASN A 107 -18.07 -2.19 -19.58
CA ASN A 107 -17.46 -3.15 -20.50
C ASN A 107 -16.51 -4.17 -19.86
N VAL A 108 -15.98 -3.95 -18.64
CA VAL A 108 -15.15 -4.97 -17.96
C VAL A 108 -16.00 -6.15 -17.50
N ARG A 109 -17.25 -5.90 -17.10
CA ARG A 109 -18.22 -6.96 -16.80
C ARG A 109 -18.62 -7.72 -18.07
N ASN A 110 -18.67 -7.03 -19.21
CA ASN A 110 -18.84 -7.67 -20.52
C ASN A 110 -17.57 -8.41 -20.99
N ALA A 111 -16.37 -8.00 -20.57
CA ALA A 111 -15.13 -8.73 -20.88
C ALA A 111 -15.04 -10.04 -20.10
N ASP A 112 -15.50 -10.06 -18.84
CA ASP A 112 -15.58 -11.29 -18.03
C ASP A 112 -16.62 -12.27 -18.60
N LEU A 113 -17.78 -11.76 -19.04
CA LEU A 113 -18.83 -12.52 -19.72
C LEU A 113 -18.42 -12.97 -21.15
N SER A 114 -17.76 -12.11 -21.92
CA SER A 114 -17.19 -12.43 -23.25
C SER A 114 -16.13 -13.52 -23.13
N PHE A 115 -15.34 -13.54 -22.04
CA PHE A 115 -14.32 -14.56 -21.88
C PHE A 115 -14.90 -15.94 -21.54
N SER A 116 -15.99 -16.00 -20.77
CA SER A 116 -16.73 -17.25 -20.57
C SER A 116 -17.34 -17.78 -21.86
N GLU A 117 -17.72 -16.91 -22.80
CA GLU A 117 -18.18 -17.30 -24.14
C GLU A 117 -17.00 -17.62 -25.10
N ASP A 118 -15.85 -16.96 -24.96
CA ASP A 118 -14.64 -17.25 -25.74
C ASP A 118 -13.94 -18.55 -25.30
N LEU A 119 -14.18 -18.99 -24.06
CA LEU A 119 -13.88 -20.35 -23.59
C LEU A 119 -14.58 -21.42 -24.43
N GLU A 120 -15.62 -21.08 -25.20
CA GLU A 120 -16.29 -21.97 -26.14
C GLU A 120 -15.63 -22.03 -27.53
N LYS A 121 -14.67 -21.14 -27.83
CA LYS A 121 -13.89 -21.14 -29.08
C LYS A 121 -12.51 -21.80 -28.90
N ASP A 122 -11.90 -22.30 -29.97
CA ASP A 122 -10.52 -22.78 -29.93
C ASP A 122 -9.59 -21.58 -29.74
N ILE A 123 -8.55 -21.71 -28.90
CA ILE A 123 -7.53 -20.65 -28.71
C ILE A 123 -6.91 -20.25 -30.06
N ARG A 124 -6.93 -21.12 -31.08
CA ARG A 124 -6.47 -20.83 -32.44
C ARG A 124 -7.31 -19.78 -33.18
N ASP A 125 -8.60 -19.70 -32.90
CA ASP A 125 -9.55 -18.86 -33.65
C ASP A 125 -9.80 -17.48 -33.02
N LEU A 126 -9.25 -17.23 -31.83
CA LEU A 126 -9.40 -15.96 -31.12
C LEU A 126 -8.53 -14.84 -31.72
N ASP A 127 -9.05 -13.63 -31.84
CA ASP A 127 -8.24 -12.43 -32.18
C ASP A 127 -7.49 -11.92 -30.94
N LEU A 128 -6.48 -12.68 -30.51
CA LEU A 128 -5.70 -12.34 -29.30
C LEU A 128 -4.94 -11.02 -29.46
N ASP A 129 -4.50 -10.66 -30.67
CA ASP A 129 -3.82 -9.40 -30.93
C ASP A 129 -4.78 -8.20 -30.76
N GLY A 130 -6.00 -8.31 -31.30
CA GLY A 130 -7.07 -7.34 -31.10
C GLY A 130 -7.48 -7.23 -29.63
N MET A 131 -7.63 -8.37 -28.94
CA MET A 131 -7.94 -8.40 -27.50
C MET A 131 -6.85 -7.72 -26.66
N LEU A 132 -5.56 -7.97 -26.96
CA LEU A 132 -4.45 -7.34 -26.26
C LEU A 132 -4.47 -5.82 -26.45
N LYS A 133 -4.65 -5.37 -27.70
CA LYS A 133 -4.73 -3.94 -28.03
C LYS A 133 -5.90 -3.26 -27.33
N ALA A 134 -7.06 -3.92 -27.29
CA ALA A 134 -8.25 -3.41 -26.61
C ALA A 134 -8.02 -3.30 -25.08
N ALA A 135 -7.46 -4.34 -24.46
CA ALA A 135 -7.13 -4.35 -23.04
C ALA A 135 -6.15 -3.23 -22.66
N LEU A 136 -5.07 -3.06 -23.45
CA LEU A 136 -4.09 -1.99 -23.23
C LEU A 136 -4.68 -0.60 -23.42
N SER A 137 -5.51 -0.40 -24.45
CA SER A 137 -6.20 0.88 -24.69
C SER A 137 -7.14 1.24 -23.53
N ALA A 138 -7.76 0.24 -22.92
CA ALA A 138 -8.61 0.40 -21.74
C ALA A 138 -7.82 0.48 -20.42
N LYS A 139 -6.49 0.31 -20.44
CA LYS A 139 -5.62 0.14 -19.26
C LYS A 139 -6.06 -0.99 -18.34
N ASP A 140 -6.70 -2.01 -18.90
CA ASP A 140 -7.05 -3.24 -18.20
C ASP A 140 -5.86 -4.20 -18.26
N TYR A 141 -4.90 -3.99 -17.37
CA TYR A 141 -3.70 -4.81 -17.32
C TYR A 141 -3.98 -6.24 -16.86
N LYS A 142 -5.09 -6.50 -16.14
CA LYS A 142 -5.51 -7.85 -15.75
C LYS A 142 -5.93 -8.65 -16.98
N ALA A 143 -6.74 -8.05 -17.85
CA ALA A 143 -7.09 -8.63 -19.14
C ALA A 143 -5.86 -8.76 -20.05
N ALA A 144 -4.97 -7.76 -20.09
CA ALA A 144 -3.77 -7.82 -20.92
C ALA A 144 -2.81 -8.96 -20.53
N VAL A 145 -2.57 -9.17 -19.23
CA VAL A 145 -1.79 -10.31 -18.72
C VAL A 145 -2.43 -11.64 -19.10
N ARG A 146 -3.76 -11.73 -19.03
CA ARG A 146 -4.49 -12.94 -19.45
C ARG A 146 -4.31 -13.21 -20.95
N VAL A 147 -4.39 -12.19 -21.79
CA VAL A 147 -4.15 -12.35 -23.24
C VAL A 147 -2.72 -12.78 -23.53
N LEU A 148 -1.71 -12.24 -22.81
CA LEU A 148 -0.32 -12.70 -22.93
C LEU A 148 -0.14 -14.18 -22.55
N PHE A 149 -0.85 -14.65 -21.53
CA PHE A 149 -0.87 -16.08 -21.19
C PHE A 149 -1.43 -16.94 -22.34
N LEU A 150 -2.55 -16.53 -22.95
CA LEU A 150 -3.12 -17.24 -24.11
C LEU A 150 -2.20 -17.20 -25.33
N LEU A 151 -1.57 -16.06 -25.61
CA LEU A 151 -0.57 -15.94 -26.68
C LEU A 151 0.61 -16.87 -26.44
N SER A 152 1.05 -17.01 -25.18
CA SER A 152 2.13 -17.93 -24.81
C SER A 152 1.75 -19.40 -25.06
N LEU A 153 0.54 -19.81 -24.68
CA LEU A 153 0.01 -21.15 -25.00
C LEU A 153 -0.05 -21.38 -26.51
N ARG A 154 -0.55 -20.40 -27.28
CA ARG A 154 -0.62 -20.49 -28.73
C ARG A 154 0.77 -20.63 -29.35
N SER A 155 1.74 -19.83 -28.93
CA SER A 155 3.11 -19.90 -29.45
C SER A 155 3.76 -21.26 -29.16
N LEU A 156 3.59 -21.77 -27.93
CA LEU A 156 4.09 -23.09 -27.55
C LEU A 156 3.42 -24.22 -28.33
N SER A 157 2.12 -24.10 -28.59
CA SER A 157 1.37 -25.07 -29.38
C SER A 157 1.76 -25.05 -30.87
N LYS A 158 2.00 -23.86 -31.44
CA LYS A 158 2.55 -23.71 -32.79
C LYS A 158 3.94 -24.33 -32.94
N GLY A 159 4.75 -24.26 -31.90
CA GLY A 159 6.07 -24.93 -31.83
C GLY A 159 6.00 -26.41 -31.46
N GLU A 160 4.81 -27.02 -31.41
CA GLU A 160 4.57 -28.42 -31.04
C GLU A 160 5.12 -28.83 -29.67
N PHE A 161 5.33 -27.87 -28.75
CA PHE A 161 5.86 -28.15 -27.41
C PHE A 161 4.79 -28.60 -26.42
N LEU A 162 3.54 -28.27 -26.69
CA LEU A 162 2.39 -28.71 -25.92
C LEU A 162 1.13 -28.72 -26.80
N GLU A 163 0.12 -29.44 -26.34
CA GLU A 163 -1.19 -29.46 -26.99
C GLU A 163 -2.20 -28.71 -26.12
N VAL A 164 -2.82 -27.66 -26.66
CA VAL A 164 -3.85 -26.89 -25.96
C VAL A 164 -5.14 -27.71 -25.86
N SER A 165 -5.65 -27.87 -24.64
CA SER A 165 -6.94 -28.53 -24.37
C SER A 165 -7.66 -27.89 -23.18
N ARG A 166 -8.99 -27.82 -23.25
CA ARG A 166 -9.83 -27.26 -22.17
C ARG A 166 -9.79 -28.08 -20.89
N GLU A 167 -9.52 -29.37 -21.01
CA GLU A 167 -9.45 -30.30 -19.87
C GLU A 167 -8.11 -30.19 -19.13
N LYS A 168 -7.12 -29.49 -19.70
CA LYS A 168 -5.80 -29.30 -19.09
C LYS A 168 -5.79 -28.10 -18.15
N THR A 169 -5.29 -28.35 -16.95
CA THR A 169 -4.89 -27.36 -15.96
C THR A 169 -3.61 -26.63 -16.37
N ASN A 170 -3.42 -25.42 -15.88
CA ASN A 170 -2.18 -24.66 -16.01
C ASN A 170 -0.93 -25.46 -15.61
N TYR A 171 -1.04 -26.23 -14.52
CA TYR A 171 0.04 -27.11 -14.05
C TYR A 171 0.39 -28.21 -15.06
N GLN A 172 -0.60 -28.78 -15.76
CA GLN A 172 -0.35 -29.79 -16.80
C GLN A 172 0.42 -29.19 -17.98
N TYR A 173 0.09 -27.97 -18.42
CA TYR A 173 0.87 -27.29 -19.47
C TYR A 173 2.34 -27.08 -19.07
N VAL A 174 2.60 -26.63 -17.83
CA VAL A 174 3.97 -26.49 -17.32
C VAL A 174 4.68 -27.85 -17.26
N ARG A 175 3.98 -28.94 -16.98
CA ARG A 175 4.56 -30.30 -16.95
C ARG A 175 4.92 -30.84 -18.33
N GLU A 176 4.23 -30.46 -19.39
CA GLU A 176 4.56 -30.91 -20.76
C GLU A 176 5.94 -30.40 -21.20
N LEU A 177 6.36 -29.23 -20.70
CA LEU A 177 7.67 -28.65 -20.96
C LEU A 177 8.82 -29.25 -20.12
N ARG A 178 8.62 -30.43 -19.50
CA ARG A 178 9.62 -31.04 -18.59
C ARG A 178 10.99 -31.24 -19.22
N GLU A 179 11.04 -31.60 -20.49
CA GLU A 179 12.27 -31.84 -21.25
C GLU A 179 12.98 -30.53 -21.68
N ARG A 180 12.39 -29.36 -21.38
CA ARG A 180 12.92 -28.03 -21.74
C ARG A 180 12.95 -27.12 -20.51
N PRO A 181 13.92 -27.30 -19.59
CA PRO A 181 13.92 -26.62 -18.29
C PRO A 181 13.83 -25.09 -18.34
N GLU A 182 14.54 -24.46 -19.29
CA GLU A 182 14.53 -22.99 -19.47
C GLU A 182 13.15 -22.51 -19.92
N MET A 183 12.61 -23.12 -20.98
CA MET A 183 11.27 -22.83 -21.49
C MET A 183 10.18 -23.07 -20.46
N ARG A 184 10.30 -24.16 -19.70
CA ARG A 184 9.40 -24.46 -18.59
C ARG A 184 9.42 -23.36 -17.54
N GLU A 185 10.60 -22.88 -17.15
CA GLU A 185 10.74 -21.85 -16.14
C GLU A 185 10.17 -20.51 -16.62
N THR A 186 10.46 -20.10 -17.85
CA THR A 186 9.88 -18.88 -18.43
C THR A 186 8.36 -18.97 -18.51
N PHE A 187 7.81 -20.08 -19.01
CA PHE A 187 6.35 -20.29 -19.06
C PHE A 187 5.73 -20.35 -17.66
N ARG A 188 6.39 -21.00 -16.69
CA ARG A 188 5.93 -21.04 -15.29
C ARG A 188 5.78 -19.65 -14.67
N ARG A 189 6.68 -18.71 -15.00
CA ARG A 189 6.58 -17.31 -14.54
C ARG A 189 5.35 -16.61 -15.12
N ILE A 190 5.08 -16.81 -16.42
CA ILE A 190 3.88 -16.28 -17.07
C ILE A 190 2.62 -16.85 -16.42
N THR A 191 2.57 -18.17 -16.23
CA THR A 191 1.46 -18.87 -15.57
C THR A 191 1.22 -18.37 -14.15
N PHE A 192 2.29 -18.18 -13.37
CA PHE A 192 2.17 -17.65 -12.01
C PHE A 192 1.58 -16.24 -11.97
N GLU A 193 2.02 -15.34 -12.85
CA GLU A 193 1.50 -13.98 -12.94
C GLU A 193 0.02 -13.99 -13.36
N PHE A 194 -0.34 -14.82 -14.35
CA PHE A 194 -1.72 -15.05 -14.74
C PHE A 194 -2.58 -15.53 -13.55
N GLU A 195 -2.17 -16.59 -12.87
CA GLU A 195 -2.91 -17.16 -11.74
C GLU A 195 -3.07 -16.15 -10.60
N ARG A 196 -2.01 -15.39 -10.32
CA ARG A 196 -2.01 -14.37 -9.28
C ARG A 196 -3.06 -13.30 -9.54
N PHE A 197 -3.18 -12.78 -10.75
CA PHE A 197 -4.17 -11.73 -11.04
C PHE A 197 -5.57 -12.28 -11.28
N TRP A 198 -5.67 -13.47 -11.88
CA TRP A 198 -6.94 -14.06 -12.25
C TRP A 198 -7.70 -14.63 -11.05
N TYR A 199 -7.04 -15.43 -10.21
CA TYR A 199 -7.71 -16.13 -9.11
C TYR A 199 -7.64 -15.40 -7.77
N ALA A 200 -6.66 -14.53 -7.55
CA ALA A 200 -6.52 -13.81 -6.28
C ALA A 200 -7.24 -12.44 -6.25
N ASP A 201 -8.00 -12.11 -7.30
CA ASP A 201 -8.70 -10.83 -7.50
C ASP A 201 -7.82 -9.59 -7.25
N LEU A 202 -6.53 -9.71 -7.56
CA LEU A 202 -5.59 -8.61 -7.44
C LEU A 202 -5.66 -7.69 -8.66
N MET A 203 -5.48 -6.40 -8.43
CA MET A 203 -5.34 -5.43 -9.51
C MET A 203 -3.94 -5.52 -10.11
N ALA A 204 -3.87 -5.60 -11.45
CA ALA A 204 -2.62 -5.51 -12.19
C ALA A 204 -2.33 -4.06 -12.60
N GLY A 205 -1.07 -3.65 -12.49
CA GLY A 205 -0.57 -2.38 -13.01
C GLY A 205 0.22 -2.53 -14.30
N GLU A 206 0.60 -1.39 -14.87
CA GLU A 206 1.45 -1.32 -16.08
C GLU A 206 2.79 -2.03 -15.89
N GLU A 207 3.43 -1.85 -14.74
CA GLU A 207 4.68 -2.52 -14.38
C GLU A 207 4.54 -4.05 -14.31
N ASP A 208 3.35 -4.55 -13.98
CA ASP A 208 3.05 -5.98 -14.00
C ASP A 208 2.90 -6.49 -15.41
N PHE A 209 2.19 -5.75 -16.26
CA PHE A 209 2.08 -6.05 -17.68
C PHE A 209 3.45 -6.08 -18.36
N ASP A 210 4.28 -5.05 -18.16
CA ASP A 210 5.61 -4.95 -18.77
C ASP A 210 6.49 -6.13 -18.38
N ARG A 211 6.42 -6.57 -17.12
CA ARG A 211 7.14 -7.74 -16.62
C ARG A 211 6.67 -9.03 -17.32
N VAL A 212 5.36 -9.25 -17.42
CA VAL A 212 4.81 -10.43 -18.11
C VAL A 212 5.12 -10.40 -19.61
N SER A 213 5.04 -9.22 -20.23
CA SER A 213 5.43 -9.01 -21.63
C SER A 213 6.91 -9.37 -21.84
N GLY A 214 7.78 -9.01 -20.90
CA GLY A 214 9.19 -9.41 -20.92
C GLY A 214 9.36 -10.94 -20.94
N TYR A 215 8.64 -11.65 -20.06
CA TYR A 215 8.67 -13.12 -20.05
C TYR A 215 8.10 -13.73 -21.34
N HIS A 216 7.06 -13.13 -21.92
CA HIS A 216 6.49 -13.59 -23.19
C HIS A 216 7.48 -13.47 -24.35
N GLU A 217 8.18 -12.33 -24.45
CA GLU A 217 9.21 -12.14 -25.47
C GLU A 217 10.43 -13.03 -25.25
N GLU A 218 10.81 -13.30 -23.99
CA GLU A 218 11.81 -14.30 -23.65
C GLU A 218 11.39 -15.70 -24.11
N LEU A 219 10.13 -16.08 -23.87
CA LEU A 219 9.58 -17.37 -24.28
C LEU A 219 9.61 -17.52 -25.81
N LYS A 220 9.22 -16.48 -26.55
CA LYS A 220 9.25 -16.51 -28.02
C LYS A 220 10.65 -16.78 -28.57
N LYS A 221 11.70 -16.23 -27.96
CA LYS A 221 13.10 -16.47 -28.39
C LYS A 221 13.56 -17.91 -28.16
N GLN A 222 12.91 -18.65 -27.26
CA GLN A 222 13.22 -20.05 -26.99
C GLN A 222 12.50 -21.01 -27.94
N ILE A 223 11.54 -20.50 -28.72
CA ILE A 223 10.82 -21.25 -29.76
C ILE A 223 11.64 -21.10 -31.05
N PRO A 224 12.16 -22.18 -31.64
CA PRO A 224 12.82 -22.13 -32.94
C PRO A 224 11.84 -21.60 -34.00
N ASP A 225 12.30 -20.72 -34.89
CA ASP A 225 11.48 -20.24 -36.01
C ASP A 225 11.05 -21.43 -36.88
N VAL A 226 9.77 -21.79 -36.82
CA VAL A 226 9.17 -22.85 -37.65
C VAL A 226 8.76 -22.29 -39.03
N GLU A 227 9.37 -21.19 -39.48
CA GLU A 227 8.87 -20.44 -40.65
C GLU A 227 9.22 -21.05 -42.01
N HIS A 228 9.88 -22.22 -42.08
CA HIS A 228 10.17 -22.90 -43.34
C HIS A 228 9.92 -24.42 -43.26
N ALA A 229 8.68 -24.83 -43.47
CA ALA A 229 8.34 -26.17 -43.95
C ALA A 229 7.13 -26.11 -44.88
#